data_AF-A0A7Y2MVV6-F1
#
_entry.id   AF-A0A7Y2MVV6-F1
#
_cell.length_a   1.000
_cell.length_b   1.000
_cell.length_c   1.000
_cell.angle_alpha   90.00
_cell.angle_beta   90.00
_cell.angle_gamma   90.00
#
_symmetry.space_group_name_H-M   'P 1'
#
loop_
_entity.id
_entity.type
_entity.pdbx_description
1 polymer ?
#
loop_
_entity_poly.entity_id
_entity_poly.type
_entity_poly.pdbx_seq_one_letter_code
_entity_poly.pdbx_strand_id
1 'polypeptide(L)'
;ATAPPIQGAFIDDVVIYVSIEEIDGLFGVLGSAGPCFIRGSNGLTTAGSMRFDVDDLDRLADEDRLELVILHEMGHVLGIGTLWSTQGFLQNAATPGQTAPGPDTHFDGPLAIAAFNTAGGQNRTAGQKVPVENTGNAGSINGHWRESVMDRELMTPFIDSGVDNPLSIISVQSLADLGYEVSNDAADAYTVSNPNAVPGRVAPAEGKIPLVDDILWMPLRVVDEEGRVVRIIPAGGG
;
A
#
# COMPACT_ATOMS: atom_id res chain seq x y z
N ALA A 1 -1.75 -10.74 -14.60
CA ALA A 1 -1.43 -9.53 -15.38
C ALA A 1 -0.06 -9.68 -16.07
N THR A 2 0.07 -9.15 -17.29
CA THR A 2 1.37 -8.96 -17.95
C THR A 2 1.74 -7.48 -17.88
N ALA A 3 3.00 -7.16 -17.60
CA ALA A 3 3.45 -5.77 -17.60
C ALA A 3 3.12 -5.09 -18.96
N PRO A 4 2.60 -3.85 -18.93
CA PRO A 4 2.24 -3.10 -20.14
C PRO A 4 3.46 -2.81 -21.04
N PRO A 5 3.25 -2.55 -22.34
CA PRO A 5 4.33 -2.39 -23.31
C PRO A 5 4.99 -1.00 -23.19
N ILE A 6 6.03 -0.87 -22.35
CA ILE A 6 6.78 0.39 -22.12
C ILE A 6 8.26 0.26 -22.51
N GLN A 7 8.64 -0.79 -23.22
CA GLN A 7 10.05 -1.01 -23.54
C GLN A 7 10.62 0.10 -24.42
N GLY A 8 11.66 0.78 -23.95
CA GLY A 8 12.41 1.79 -24.71
C GLY A 8 11.76 3.18 -24.77
N ALA A 9 10.81 3.47 -23.87
CA ALA A 9 10.28 4.82 -23.68
C ALA A 9 10.83 5.43 -22.39
N PHE A 10 11.39 6.64 -22.49
CA PHE A 10 11.66 7.47 -21.31
C PHE A 10 10.34 8.02 -20.79
N ILE A 11 10.11 7.85 -19.49
CA ILE A 11 9.02 8.45 -18.74
C ILE A 11 9.70 9.30 -17.66
N ASP A 12 9.34 10.56 -17.52
CA ASP A 12 9.86 11.44 -16.46
C ASP A 12 9.14 11.24 -15.12
N ASP A 13 7.82 10.98 -15.17
CA ASP A 13 6.92 10.85 -14.02
C ASP A 13 6.50 9.38 -13.82
N VAL A 14 5.20 9.10 -13.76
CA VAL A 14 4.59 7.78 -13.61
C VAL A 14 3.49 7.58 -14.65
N VAL A 15 3.44 6.38 -15.25
CA VAL A 15 2.31 5.96 -16.09
C VAL A 15 1.55 4.84 -15.38
N ILE A 16 0.25 5.04 -15.15
CA ILE A 16 -0.61 4.03 -14.53
C ILE A 16 -1.55 3.45 -15.59
N TYR A 17 -1.43 2.14 -15.82
CA TYR A 17 -2.31 1.41 -16.73
C TYR A 17 -3.49 0.87 -15.94
N VAL A 18 -4.69 1.24 -16.36
CA VAL A 18 -5.93 0.81 -15.69
C VAL A 18 -6.66 -0.19 -16.59
N SER A 19 -7.06 -1.33 -16.02
CA SER A 19 -7.96 -2.29 -16.65
C SER A 19 -9.21 -2.49 -15.79
N ILE A 20 -10.37 -2.56 -16.46
CA ILE A 20 -11.64 -2.96 -15.86
C ILE A 20 -11.98 -4.31 -16.47
N GLU A 21 -12.01 -5.35 -15.64
CA GLU A 21 -12.17 -6.75 -16.06
C GLU A 21 -12.99 -7.53 -15.02
N GLU A 22 -13.55 -8.68 -15.41
CA GLU A 22 -14.09 -9.63 -14.45
C GLU A 22 -12.91 -10.29 -13.69
N ILE A 23 -12.90 -10.26 -12.35
CA ILE A 23 -11.83 -10.85 -11.54
C ILE A 23 -12.35 -12.10 -10.81
N ASP A 24 -13.28 -11.91 -9.87
CA ASP A 24 -13.87 -13.01 -9.08
C ASP A 24 -15.37 -12.86 -8.83
N GLY A 25 -15.99 -11.81 -9.36
CA GLY A 25 -17.43 -11.59 -9.31
C GLY A 25 -17.82 -10.52 -8.30
N LEU A 26 -19.06 -10.55 -7.83
CA LEU A 26 -19.48 -9.67 -6.74
C LEU A 26 -18.81 -10.08 -5.43
N PHE A 27 -18.23 -9.09 -4.75
CA PHE A 27 -17.53 -9.25 -3.48
C PHE A 27 -16.27 -10.11 -3.60
N GLY A 28 -15.13 -9.58 -3.13
CA GLY A 28 -13.86 -10.28 -3.22
C GLY A 28 -12.76 -9.28 -3.47
N VAL A 29 -12.04 -9.47 -4.58
CA VAL A 29 -11.01 -8.54 -5.02
C VAL A 29 -11.67 -7.33 -5.69
N LEU A 30 -11.79 -6.23 -4.95
CA LEU A 30 -12.37 -4.97 -5.48
C LEU A 30 -11.49 -4.34 -6.57
N GLY A 31 -10.19 -4.44 -6.35
CA GLY A 31 -9.15 -3.97 -7.25
C GLY A 31 -7.81 -4.50 -6.79
N SER A 32 -6.80 -4.31 -7.62
CA SER A 32 -5.42 -4.51 -7.16
C SER A 32 -4.43 -3.71 -7.99
N ALA A 33 -3.34 -3.29 -7.37
CA ALA A 33 -2.35 -2.49 -8.03
C ALA A 33 -0.92 -2.71 -7.56
N GLY A 34 0.01 -2.23 -8.39
CA GLY A 34 1.42 -2.26 -8.05
C GLY A 34 2.34 -1.81 -9.18
N PRO A 35 3.61 -1.55 -8.86
CA PRO A 35 4.62 -1.17 -9.82
C PRO A 35 4.95 -2.31 -10.78
N CYS A 36 5.15 -1.97 -12.05
CA CYS A 36 5.64 -2.85 -13.11
C CYS A 36 7.11 -2.57 -13.44
N PHE A 37 7.45 -1.27 -13.45
CA PHE A 37 8.76 -0.75 -13.81
C PHE A 37 9.22 0.25 -12.77
N ILE A 38 10.50 0.16 -12.39
CA ILE A 38 11.14 1.09 -11.47
C ILE A 38 12.41 1.68 -12.09
N ARG A 39 12.73 2.91 -11.72
CA ARG A 39 13.96 3.59 -12.17
C ARG A 39 15.18 2.95 -11.54
N GLY A 40 16.21 2.69 -12.33
CA GLY A 40 17.49 2.20 -11.82
C GLY A 40 18.24 3.21 -10.96
N SER A 41 17.98 4.51 -11.15
CA SER A 41 18.67 5.60 -10.45
C SER A 41 18.22 5.77 -8.98
N ASN A 42 16.93 5.61 -8.69
CA ASN A 42 16.37 5.84 -7.35
C ASN A 42 15.37 4.77 -6.88
N GLY A 43 15.00 3.81 -7.72
CA GLY A 43 14.06 2.75 -7.36
C GLY A 43 12.58 3.16 -7.38
N LEU A 44 12.25 4.40 -7.77
CA LEU A 44 10.87 4.87 -7.84
C LEU A 44 10.12 4.30 -9.04
N THR A 45 8.80 4.19 -8.92
CA THR A 45 7.94 3.68 -9.99
C THR A 45 8.01 4.57 -11.22
N THR A 46 8.22 3.95 -12.37
CA THR A 46 8.08 4.60 -13.69
C THR A 46 6.74 4.24 -14.32
N ALA A 47 6.28 3.01 -14.08
CA ALA A 47 4.95 2.60 -14.48
C ALA A 47 4.40 1.51 -13.57
N GLY A 48 3.09 1.55 -13.36
CA GLY A 48 2.33 0.55 -12.62
C GLY A 48 1.07 0.14 -13.35
N SER A 49 0.40 -0.86 -12.80
CA SER A 49 -0.92 -1.29 -13.27
C SER A 49 -1.90 -1.28 -12.12
N MET A 50 -3.15 -0.95 -12.41
CA MET A 50 -4.30 -1.14 -11.55
C MET A 50 -5.34 -1.93 -12.32
N ARG A 51 -5.98 -2.89 -11.65
CA ARG A 51 -7.17 -3.57 -12.18
C ARG A 51 -8.30 -3.42 -11.18
N PHE A 52 -9.53 -3.31 -11.67
CA PHE A 52 -10.75 -3.25 -10.85
C PHE A 52 -11.75 -4.28 -11.34
N ASP A 53 -12.41 -4.97 -10.42
CA ASP A 53 -13.47 -5.92 -10.78
C ASP A 53 -14.70 -5.13 -11.24
N VAL A 54 -15.09 -5.34 -12.50
CA VAL A 54 -16.25 -4.71 -13.11
C VAL A 54 -17.54 -4.99 -12.34
N ASP A 55 -17.64 -6.15 -11.69
CA ASP A 55 -18.85 -6.54 -10.96
C ASP A 55 -19.03 -5.72 -9.67
N ASP A 56 -17.94 -5.20 -9.07
CA ASP A 56 -18.00 -4.41 -7.83
C ASP A 56 -18.13 -2.89 -8.05
N LEU A 57 -17.85 -2.38 -9.26
CA LEU A 57 -17.75 -0.94 -9.53
C LEU A 57 -19.03 -0.16 -9.22
N ASP A 58 -20.19 -0.63 -9.67
CA ASP A 58 -21.47 0.07 -9.45
C ASP A 58 -21.78 0.19 -7.95
N ARG A 59 -21.54 -0.90 -7.20
CA ARG A 59 -21.74 -0.92 -5.75
C ARG A 59 -20.77 0.03 -5.04
N LEU A 60 -19.50 0.04 -5.42
CA LEU A 60 -18.51 0.94 -4.84
C LEU A 60 -18.82 2.41 -5.13
N ALA A 61 -19.36 2.71 -6.31
CA ALA A 61 -19.80 4.05 -6.66
C ALA A 61 -21.03 4.47 -5.85
N ASP A 62 -22.05 3.60 -5.76
CA ASP A 62 -23.28 3.85 -5.00
C ASP A 62 -23.04 4.02 -3.49
N GLU A 63 -21.95 3.44 -2.97
CA GLU A 63 -21.54 3.53 -1.57
C GLU A 63 -20.47 4.61 -1.29
N ASP A 64 -20.15 5.47 -2.26
CA ASP A 64 -19.12 6.53 -2.16
C ASP A 64 -17.71 6.00 -1.77
N ARG A 65 -17.37 4.77 -2.22
CA ARG A 65 -16.08 4.12 -1.92
C ARG A 65 -15.15 3.98 -3.12
N LEU A 66 -15.67 4.12 -4.34
CA LEU A 66 -14.88 3.89 -5.54
C LEU A 66 -13.62 4.78 -5.59
N GLU A 67 -13.75 6.07 -5.26
CA GLU A 67 -12.61 6.99 -5.24
C GLU A 67 -11.58 6.61 -4.17
N LEU A 68 -12.03 6.12 -3.00
CA LEU A 68 -11.14 5.67 -1.93
C LEU A 68 -10.33 4.45 -2.36
N VAL A 69 -10.99 3.45 -2.99
CA VAL A 69 -10.30 2.26 -3.51
C VAL A 69 -9.32 2.67 -4.60
N ILE A 70 -9.71 3.52 -5.56
CA ILE A 70 -8.79 4.00 -6.60
C ILE A 70 -7.57 4.70 -5.99
N LEU A 71 -7.76 5.59 -5.01
CA LEU A 71 -6.67 6.31 -4.36
C LEU A 71 -5.74 5.36 -3.58
N HIS A 72 -6.31 4.37 -2.90
CA HIS A 72 -5.57 3.30 -2.22
C HIS A 72 -4.67 2.55 -3.23
N GLU A 73 -5.25 2.08 -4.33
CA GLU A 73 -4.53 1.37 -5.39
C GLU A 73 -3.42 2.23 -6.02
N MET A 74 -3.67 3.53 -6.21
CA MET A 74 -2.62 4.46 -6.66
C MET A 74 -1.46 4.54 -5.66
N GLY A 75 -1.72 4.47 -4.36
CA GLY A 75 -0.70 4.38 -3.31
C GLY A 75 0.22 3.17 -3.50
N HIS A 76 -0.36 2.01 -3.79
CA HIS A 76 0.41 0.80 -4.10
C HIS A 76 1.25 0.93 -5.37
N VAL A 77 0.73 1.60 -6.42
CA VAL A 77 1.55 1.89 -7.62
C VAL A 77 2.75 2.76 -7.27
N LEU A 78 2.57 3.79 -6.45
CA LEU A 78 3.63 4.73 -6.10
C LEU A 78 4.70 4.11 -5.19
N GLY A 79 4.36 3.06 -4.43
CA GLY A 79 5.35 2.30 -3.67
C GLY A 79 4.98 2.02 -2.22
N ILE A 80 3.84 2.54 -1.75
CA ILE A 80 3.33 2.26 -0.42
C ILE A 80 3.01 0.75 -0.36
N GLY A 81 3.70 0.04 0.52
CA GLY A 81 3.60 -1.41 0.66
C GLY A 81 4.37 -2.23 -0.37
N THR A 82 4.55 -1.72 -1.58
CA THR A 82 5.09 -2.49 -2.71
C THR A 82 6.59 -2.29 -2.93
N LEU A 83 7.14 -1.14 -2.55
CA LEU A 83 8.58 -0.83 -2.68
C LEU A 83 9.36 -0.87 -1.36
N TRP A 84 8.66 -0.94 -0.22
CA TRP A 84 9.29 -0.90 1.11
C TRP A 84 10.38 -1.97 1.31
N SER A 85 10.12 -3.22 0.93
CA SER A 85 11.12 -4.30 1.03
C SER A 85 12.30 -4.05 0.09
N THR A 86 12.02 -3.69 -1.16
CA THR A 86 13.05 -3.48 -2.20
C THR A 86 13.98 -2.31 -1.86
N GLN A 87 13.47 -1.30 -1.15
CA GLN A 87 14.25 -0.15 -0.67
C GLN A 87 14.75 -0.30 0.78
N GLY A 88 14.49 -1.44 1.44
CA GLY A 88 15.04 -1.78 2.75
C GLY A 88 14.33 -1.16 3.96
N PHE A 89 13.12 -0.61 3.78
CA PHE A 89 12.34 -0.02 4.86
C PHE A 89 11.42 -1.00 5.59
N LEU A 90 11.06 -2.14 4.97
CA LEU A 90 10.25 -3.16 5.63
C LEU A 90 11.13 -4.04 6.53
N GLN A 91 10.83 -4.06 7.82
CA GLN A 91 11.52 -4.86 8.82
C GLN A 91 10.61 -5.96 9.39
N ASN A 92 11.20 -7.11 9.71
CA ASN A 92 10.50 -8.27 10.28
C ASN A 92 9.26 -8.70 9.46
N ALA A 93 9.42 -8.88 8.14
CA ALA A 93 8.34 -9.28 7.24
C ALA A 93 7.56 -10.50 7.75
N ALA A 94 6.23 -10.41 7.70
CA ALA A 94 5.32 -11.50 8.02
C ALA A 94 5.27 -12.53 6.88
N THR A 95 4.90 -13.76 7.19
CA THR A 95 4.65 -14.81 6.20
C THR A 95 3.14 -15.07 6.08
N PRO A 96 2.61 -15.36 4.88
CA PRO A 96 1.18 -15.63 4.70
C PRO A 96 0.65 -16.73 5.62
N GLY A 97 -0.59 -16.58 6.10
CA GLY A 97 -1.23 -17.56 6.99
C GLY A 97 -0.78 -17.51 8.45
N GLN A 98 0.06 -16.53 8.82
CA GLN A 98 0.38 -16.29 10.23
C GLN A 98 -0.87 -15.83 11.01
N THR A 99 -1.04 -16.40 12.19
CA THR A 99 -2.06 -16.00 13.17
C THR A 99 -1.43 -15.14 14.25
N ALA A 100 -2.23 -14.32 14.92
CA ALA A 100 -1.77 -13.47 16.02
C ALA A 100 -1.14 -14.27 17.20
N PRO A 101 -0.11 -13.74 17.87
CA PRO A 101 0.65 -12.54 17.46
C PRO A 101 1.62 -12.87 16.32
N GLY A 102 1.53 -12.14 15.21
CA GLY A 102 2.51 -12.17 14.13
C GLY A 102 3.83 -11.47 14.54
N PRO A 103 4.87 -11.47 13.68
CA PRO A 103 6.11 -10.76 13.95
C PRO A 103 5.87 -9.24 14.08
N ASP A 104 6.75 -8.51 14.77
CA ASP A 104 6.65 -7.04 14.85
C ASP A 104 7.13 -6.38 13.55
N THR A 105 6.35 -6.60 12.49
CA THR A 105 6.55 -6.05 11.15
C THR A 105 6.34 -4.54 11.20
N HIS A 106 7.29 -3.77 10.69
CA HIS A 106 7.22 -2.31 10.74
C HIS A 106 7.99 -1.66 9.59
N PHE A 107 7.66 -0.40 9.34
CA PHE A 107 8.35 0.45 8.39
C PHE A 107 9.37 1.32 9.13
N ASP A 108 10.63 1.26 8.71
CA ASP A 108 11.77 1.94 9.38
C ASP A 108 12.23 3.21 8.63
N GLY A 109 11.29 3.94 8.05
CA GLY A 109 11.55 5.24 7.43
C GLY A 109 11.51 6.38 8.47
N PRO A 110 12.59 7.17 8.61
CA PRO A 110 12.67 8.19 9.66
C PRO A 110 11.61 9.29 9.54
N LEU A 111 11.20 9.67 8.32
CA LEU A 111 10.19 10.71 8.12
C LEU A 111 8.79 10.20 8.52
N ALA A 112 8.43 8.98 8.09
CA ALA A 112 7.18 8.33 8.49
C ALA A 112 7.13 8.07 10.01
N ILE A 113 8.26 7.72 10.64
CA ILE A 113 8.34 7.56 12.10
C ILE A 113 8.05 8.90 12.81
N ALA A 114 8.63 10.01 12.34
CA ALA A 114 8.37 11.33 12.91
C ALA A 114 6.90 11.74 12.73
N ALA A 115 6.32 11.47 11.55
CA ALA A 115 4.90 11.68 11.26
C ALA A 115 3.98 10.86 12.18
N PHE A 116 4.27 9.57 12.35
CA PHE A 116 3.52 8.68 13.23
C PHE A 116 3.53 9.13 14.68
N ASN A 117 4.70 9.59 15.17
CA ASN A 117 4.79 10.14 16.52
C ASN A 117 3.95 11.42 16.68
N THR A 118 4.00 12.32 15.70
CA THR A 118 3.23 13.57 15.67
C THR A 118 1.72 13.31 15.59
N ALA A 119 1.32 12.27 14.87
CA ALA A 119 -0.07 11.81 14.76
C ALA A 119 -0.58 11.07 16.02
N GLY A 120 0.14 11.12 17.15
CA GLY A 120 -0.30 10.51 18.42
C GLY A 120 0.35 9.15 18.75
N GLY A 121 1.19 8.62 17.85
CA GLY A 121 1.90 7.35 18.01
C GLY A 121 3.10 7.39 18.99
N GLN A 122 3.44 8.57 19.53
CA GLN A 122 4.64 8.78 20.36
C GLN A 122 4.74 7.82 21.56
N ASN A 123 3.61 7.50 22.19
CA ASN A 123 3.55 6.67 23.40
C ASN A 123 3.40 5.17 23.12
N ARG A 124 3.46 4.74 21.86
CA ARG A 124 3.43 3.32 21.49
C ARG A 124 4.57 2.55 22.19
N THR A 125 4.20 1.54 22.98
CA THR A 125 5.12 0.61 23.66
C THR A 125 4.94 -0.86 23.25
N ALA A 126 3.85 -1.19 22.54
CA ALA A 126 3.49 -2.55 22.14
C ALA A 126 4.25 -3.09 20.89
N GLY A 127 5.32 -2.41 20.47
CA GLY A 127 6.14 -2.74 19.29
C GLY A 127 6.82 -1.50 18.71
N GLN A 128 7.47 -1.67 17.57
CA GLN A 128 8.10 -0.59 16.83
C GLN A 128 7.09 0.44 16.28
N LYS A 129 7.61 1.62 15.91
CA LYS A 129 6.82 2.69 15.28
C LYS A 129 6.43 2.28 13.86
N VAL A 130 5.38 2.93 13.33
CA VAL A 130 4.84 2.67 11.98
C VAL A 130 4.61 1.17 11.72
N PRO A 131 3.75 0.52 12.53
CA PRO A 131 3.51 -0.90 12.40
C PRO A 131 2.85 -1.25 11.06
N VAL A 132 3.33 -2.33 10.44
CA VAL A 132 2.84 -2.87 9.17
C VAL A 132 1.98 -4.09 9.43
N GLU A 133 0.95 -4.32 8.62
CA GLU A 133 0.05 -5.45 8.76
C GLU A 133 0.83 -6.77 8.70
N ASN A 134 0.56 -7.64 9.68
CA ASN A 134 1.33 -8.86 9.92
C ASN A 134 0.43 -10.09 10.08
N THR A 135 -0.87 -9.95 9.84
CA THR A 135 -1.84 -11.03 9.87
C THR A 135 -2.69 -11.01 8.60
N GLY A 136 -3.06 -12.20 8.09
CA GLY A 136 -3.87 -12.33 6.88
C GLY A 136 -3.18 -13.10 5.75
N ASN A 137 -3.65 -12.86 4.53
CA ASN A 137 -3.13 -13.46 3.30
C ASN A 137 -1.99 -12.60 2.72
N ALA A 138 -1.42 -13.07 1.60
CA ALA A 138 -0.31 -12.40 0.93
C ALA A 138 -0.69 -11.05 0.30
N GLY A 139 -1.98 -10.80 0.07
CA GLY A 139 -2.52 -9.51 -0.34
C GLY A 139 -2.39 -8.43 0.73
N SER A 140 -2.76 -8.75 1.97
CA SER A 140 -2.84 -7.74 3.02
C SER A 140 -1.53 -7.55 3.81
N ILE A 141 -0.79 -8.62 4.12
CA ILE A 141 0.40 -8.48 4.98
C ILE A 141 1.54 -7.76 4.27
N ASN A 142 2.43 -7.13 5.05
CA ASN A 142 3.65 -6.45 4.59
C ASN A 142 3.44 -5.23 3.67
N GLY A 143 2.24 -5.07 3.12
CA GLY A 143 1.92 -4.01 2.17
C GLY A 143 0.99 -2.92 2.70
N HIS A 144 0.44 -3.10 3.90
CA HIS A 144 -0.50 -2.18 4.50
C HIS A 144 -0.03 -1.71 5.86
N TRP A 145 -0.54 -0.56 6.30
CA TRP A 145 -0.45 -0.22 7.71
C TRP A 145 -1.25 -1.18 8.56
N ARG A 146 -0.78 -1.42 9.78
CA ARG A 146 -1.44 -2.35 10.71
C ARG A 146 -2.81 -1.82 11.09
N GLU A 147 -3.84 -2.55 10.67
CA GLU A 147 -5.25 -2.19 10.88
C GLU A 147 -5.55 -1.94 12.36
N SER A 148 -5.03 -2.80 13.24
CA SER A 148 -5.27 -2.72 14.68
C SER A 148 -4.78 -1.43 15.34
N VAL A 149 -3.85 -0.73 14.69
CA VAL A 149 -3.21 0.49 15.20
C VAL A 149 -3.70 1.72 14.46
N MET A 150 -3.79 1.62 13.13
CA MET A 150 -4.08 2.76 12.26
C MET A 150 -5.54 2.84 11.79
N ASP A 151 -6.27 1.73 11.79
CA ASP A 151 -7.74 1.69 11.59
C ASP A 151 -8.16 2.51 10.36
N ARG A 152 -8.77 3.69 10.55
CA ARG A 152 -9.24 4.59 9.49
C ARG A 152 -8.19 5.11 8.49
N GLU A 153 -6.91 4.82 8.65
CA GLU A 153 -5.91 5.31 7.69
C GLU A 153 -6.11 4.63 6.33
N LEU A 154 -6.12 5.40 5.24
CA LEU A 154 -6.49 4.90 3.91
C LEU A 154 -5.73 3.64 3.47
N MET A 155 -4.45 3.52 3.80
CA MET A 155 -3.54 2.45 3.39
C MET A 155 -3.50 1.27 4.37
N THR A 156 -4.52 1.10 5.22
CA THR A 156 -4.80 -0.16 5.92
C THR A 156 -5.53 -1.13 4.98
N PRO A 157 -5.61 -2.44 5.26
CA PRO A 157 -6.22 -3.41 4.34
C PRO A 157 -7.77 -3.39 4.35
N PHE A 158 -8.38 -2.30 4.82
CA PHE A 158 -9.83 -2.15 4.95
C PHE A 158 -10.25 -0.72 4.62
N ILE A 159 -11.42 -0.57 4.00
CA ILE A 159 -12.10 0.72 3.86
C ILE A 159 -13.26 0.79 4.86
N ASP A 160 -13.21 1.79 5.74
CA ASP A 160 -14.28 2.11 6.68
C ASP A 160 -15.48 2.78 5.98
N SER A 161 -16.69 2.31 6.30
CA SER A 161 -17.95 2.83 5.77
C SER A 161 -18.49 3.99 6.59
N GLY A 162 -19.05 4.99 5.92
CA GLY A 162 -19.79 6.08 6.57
C GLY A 162 -18.93 7.03 7.41
N VAL A 163 -17.61 6.93 7.26
CA VAL A 163 -16.60 7.79 7.87
C VAL A 163 -15.44 8.00 6.89
N ASP A 164 -14.65 9.05 7.07
CA ASP A 164 -13.51 9.31 6.17
C ASP A 164 -12.38 8.29 6.36
N ASN A 165 -11.70 7.97 5.26
CA ASN A 165 -10.49 7.15 5.25
C ASN A 165 -9.31 8.06 4.83
N PRO A 166 -8.73 8.83 5.77
CA PRO A 166 -7.71 9.84 5.45
C PRO A 166 -6.42 9.23 4.88
N LEU A 167 -5.91 9.84 3.81
CA LEU A 167 -4.52 9.65 3.40
C LEU A 167 -3.62 10.48 4.32
N SER A 168 -3.08 9.84 5.36
CA SER A 168 -2.43 10.54 6.46
C SER A 168 -1.04 11.07 6.09
N ILE A 169 -0.53 11.96 6.96
CA ILE A 169 0.86 12.42 6.90
C ILE A 169 1.87 11.27 7.03
N ILE A 170 1.48 10.12 7.61
CA ILE A 170 2.33 8.93 7.71
C ILE A 170 2.54 8.33 6.32
N SER A 171 1.44 8.13 5.56
CA SER A 171 1.48 7.66 4.17
C SER A 171 2.25 8.62 3.27
N VAL A 172 1.99 9.93 3.39
CA VAL A 172 2.71 10.97 2.64
C VAL A 172 4.21 10.96 2.95
N GLN A 173 4.61 10.88 4.23
CA GLN A 173 6.03 10.83 4.58
C GLN A 173 6.68 9.48 4.23
N SER A 174 5.93 8.39 4.15
CA SER A 174 6.47 7.13 3.65
C SER A 174 6.94 7.26 2.20
N LEU A 175 6.20 8.00 1.35
CA LEU A 175 6.64 8.31 -0.02
C LEU A 175 7.89 9.20 -0.02
N ALA A 176 8.00 10.15 0.90
CA ALA A 176 9.21 10.96 1.06
C ALA A 176 10.43 10.10 1.43
N ASP A 177 10.26 9.13 2.34
CA ASP A 177 11.31 8.16 2.68
C ASP A 177 11.73 7.32 1.47
N LEU A 178 10.80 6.95 0.56
CA LEU A 178 11.13 6.28 -0.71
C LEU A 178 11.92 7.16 -1.69
N GLY A 179 11.84 8.49 -1.52
CA GLY A 179 12.55 9.49 -2.33
C GLY A 179 11.66 10.38 -3.20
N TYR A 180 10.33 10.36 -3.02
CA TYR A 180 9.45 11.34 -3.67
C TYR A 180 9.57 12.72 -3.02
N GLU A 181 9.45 13.77 -3.82
CA GLU A 181 9.15 15.10 -3.29
C GLU A 181 7.65 15.15 -2.95
N VAL A 182 7.32 15.51 -1.71
CA VAL A 182 5.93 15.51 -1.22
C VAL A 182 5.53 16.85 -0.64
N SER A 183 4.23 17.12 -0.65
CA SER A 183 3.63 18.25 0.08
C SER A 183 2.94 17.73 1.34
N ASN A 184 3.38 18.18 2.51
CA ASN A 184 2.74 17.82 3.78
C ASN A 184 1.32 18.38 3.90
N ASP A 185 1.04 19.50 3.22
CA ASP A 185 -0.27 20.14 3.22
C ASP A 185 -1.32 19.36 2.42
N ALA A 186 -0.89 18.37 1.63
CA ALA A 186 -1.78 17.45 0.91
C ALA A 186 -2.22 16.25 1.76
N ALA A 187 -1.68 16.09 2.98
CA ALA A 187 -2.10 15.04 3.89
C ALA A 187 -3.44 15.40 4.57
N ASP A 188 -4.32 14.41 4.68
CA ASP A 188 -5.55 14.56 5.44
C ASP A 188 -5.27 14.60 6.94
N ALA A 189 -6.16 15.28 7.67
CA ALA A 189 -6.11 15.30 9.13
C ALA A 189 -6.34 13.89 9.68
N TYR A 190 -5.36 13.38 10.44
CA TYR A 190 -5.39 12.03 10.98
C TYR A 190 -4.76 11.96 12.37
N THR A 191 -5.23 11.04 13.19
CA THR A 191 -4.65 10.68 14.49
C THR A 191 -4.63 9.18 14.60
N VAL A 192 -3.51 8.61 15.04
CA VAL A 192 -3.32 7.17 15.27
C VAL A 192 -4.40 6.68 16.23
N SER A 193 -5.28 5.80 15.73
CA SER A 193 -6.48 5.37 16.44
C SER A 193 -6.17 4.58 17.71
N ASN A 194 -5.22 3.65 17.66
CA ASN A 194 -4.88 2.81 18.81
C ASN A 194 -3.37 2.52 18.89
N PRO A 195 -2.55 3.49 19.37
CA PRO A 195 -1.10 3.36 19.35
C PRO A 195 -0.57 2.18 20.19
N ASN A 196 -1.36 1.69 21.15
CA ASN A 196 -0.99 0.59 22.04
C ASN A 196 -1.75 -0.71 21.76
N ALA A 197 -2.37 -0.83 20.58
CA ALA A 197 -2.90 -2.12 20.15
C ALA A 197 -1.77 -3.16 20.10
N VAL A 198 -2.06 -4.31 20.71
CA VAL A 198 -1.18 -5.48 20.72
C VAL A 198 -1.13 -6.06 19.29
N PRO A 199 0.01 -6.59 18.82
CA PRO A 199 0.08 -7.26 17.52
C PRO A 199 -0.96 -8.39 17.41
N GLY A 200 -1.86 -8.28 16.43
CA GLY A 200 -2.87 -9.30 16.18
C GLY A 200 -4.04 -8.81 15.33
N ARG A 201 -4.73 -9.77 14.72
CA ARG A 201 -5.86 -9.57 13.83
C ARG A 201 -7.01 -8.90 14.59
N VAL A 202 -7.41 -7.72 14.15
CA VAL A 202 -8.75 -7.20 14.46
C VAL A 202 -9.66 -7.85 13.43
N ALA A 203 -10.67 -8.61 13.88
CA ALA A 203 -11.75 -8.99 12.98
C ALA A 203 -12.34 -7.68 12.44
N PRO A 204 -12.64 -7.55 11.14
CA PRO A 204 -13.22 -6.31 10.62
C PRO A 204 -14.42 -5.95 11.48
N ALA A 205 -14.35 -4.77 12.11
CA ALA A 205 -15.51 -4.23 12.80
C ALA A 205 -16.66 -4.08 11.80
N GLU A 206 -17.91 -4.14 12.29
CA GLU A 206 -19.07 -3.83 11.44
C GLU A 206 -18.83 -2.50 10.71
N GLY A 207 -19.07 -2.48 9.39
CA GLY A 207 -18.88 -1.30 8.55
C GLY A 207 -17.55 -1.23 7.80
N LYS A 208 -16.65 -2.21 7.90
CA LYS A 208 -15.43 -2.26 7.08
C LYS A 208 -15.58 -3.19 5.88
N ILE A 209 -15.07 -2.77 4.71
CA ILE A 209 -14.91 -3.62 3.54
C ILE A 209 -13.44 -4.05 3.44
N PRO A 210 -13.13 -5.34 3.36
CA PRO A 210 -11.76 -5.82 3.18
C PRO A 210 -11.25 -5.54 1.76
N LEU A 211 -9.99 -5.13 1.65
CA LEU A 211 -9.26 -5.07 0.40
C LEU A 211 -8.46 -6.39 0.26
N VAL A 212 -9.11 -7.38 -0.34
CA VAL A 212 -8.55 -8.74 -0.43
C VAL A 212 -7.66 -8.83 -1.68
N ASP A 213 -6.41 -9.26 -1.50
CA ASP A 213 -5.49 -9.53 -2.61
C ASP A 213 -5.35 -8.34 -3.60
N ASP A 214 -5.35 -7.14 -3.02
CA ASP A 214 -5.26 -5.82 -3.62
C ASP A 214 -3.84 -5.40 -4.01
N ILE A 215 -2.82 -6.14 -3.59
CA ILE A 215 -1.46 -5.91 -4.08
C ILE A 215 -1.15 -6.80 -5.28
N LEU A 216 -0.86 -6.15 -6.41
CA LEU A 216 -0.44 -6.81 -7.64
C LEU A 216 1.08 -7.07 -7.63
N TRP A 217 1.48 -8.19 -7.02
CA TRP A 217 2.87 -8.65 -7.00
C TRP A 217 3.35 -9.12 -8.38
N MET A 218 4.00 -8.23 -9.14
CA MET A 218 4.67 -8.54 -10.40
C MET A 218 6.19 -8.45 -10.26
N PRO A 219 6.96 -9.13 -11.14
CA PRO A 219 8.40 -8.88 -11.22
C PRO A 219 8.68 -7.43 -11.58
N LEU A 220 9.50 -6.73 -10.78
CA LEU A 220 9.88 -5.35 -11.04
C LEU A 220 10.95 -5.30 -12.12
N ARG A 221 10.65 -4.59 -13.21
CA ARG A 221 11.61 -4.34 -14.28
C ARG A 221 12.34 -3.04 -13.99
N VAL A 222 13.63 -3.13 -13.69
CA VAL A 222 14.49 -1.97 -13.45
C VAL A 222 14.92 -1.40 -14.79
N VAL A 223 14.66 -0.12 -15.03
CA VAL A 223 15.00 0.56 -16.28
C VAL A 223 16.12 1.59 -16.11
N ASP A 224 16.94 1.76 -17.14
CA ASP A 224 17.88 2.88 -17.24
C ASP A 224 17.20 4.18 -17.70
N GLU A 225 17.99 5.25 -17.86
CA GLU A 225 17.50 6.56 -18.30
C GLU A 225 16.93 6.56 -19.72
N GLU A 226 17.21 5.53 -20.53
CA GLU A 226 16.61 5.36 -21.87
C GLU A 226 15.38 4.44 -21.87
N GLY A 227 14.91 4.01 -20.69
CA GLY A 227 13.75 3.12 -20.56
C GLY A 227 14.04 1.66 -20.95
N ARG A 228 15.32 1.25 -21.01
CA ARG A 228 15.70 -0.13 -21.30
C ARG A 228 15.74 -0.93 -20.00
N VAL A 229 15.18 -2.13 -20.02
CA VAL A 229 15.22 -3.03 -18.87
C VAL A 229 16.66 -3.54 -18.67
N VAL A 230 17.26 -3.19 -17.54
CA VAL A 230 18.64 -3.59 -17.17
C VAL A 230 18.68 -4.69 -16.12
N ARG A 231 17.61 -4.86 -15.34
CA ARG A 231 17.49 -5.89 -14.29
C ARG A 231 16.02 -6.25 -14.06
N ILE A 232 15.76 -7.47 -13.64
CA ILE A 232 14.42 -7.91 -13.18
C ILE A 232 14.54 -8.40 -11.74
N ILE A 233 13.72 -7.87 -10.85
CA ILE A 233 13.55 -8.33 -9.47
C ILE A 233 12.32 -9.24 -9.44
N PRO A 234 12.41 -10.49 -8.94
CA PRO A 234 11.27 -11.40 -8.87
C PRO A 234 10.11 -10.82 -8.04
N ALA A 235 8.88 -11.25 -8.36
CA ALA A 235 7.70 -10.92 -7.56
C ALA A 235 7.82 -11.49 -6.15
N GLY A 236 7.38 -10.74 -5.14
CA GLY A 236 7.36 -11.19 -3.73
C GLY A 236 8.74 -11.35 -3.08
N GLY A 237 9.78 -10.71 -3.62
CA GLY A 237 11.16 -10.84 -3.14
C GLY A 237 11.56 -9.79 -2.11
N GLY A 238 11.30 -10.07 -0.83
CA GLY A 238 12.14 -9.70 0.31
C GLY A 238 12.67 -10.96 0.96
#